data_AF-A0A1N6KG00-F1
#
_entry.id   AF-A0A1N6KG00-F1
#
_cell.length_a   1.000
_cell.length_b   1.000
_cell.length_c   1.000
_cell.angle_alpha   90.00
_cell.angle_beta   90.00
_cell.angle_gamma   90.00
#
_symmetry.space_group_name_H-M   'P 1'
#
loop_
_entity.id
_entity.type
_entity.pdbx_description
1 polymer ?
#
loop_
_entity_poly.entity_id
_entity_poly.type
_entity_poly.pdbx_seq_one_letter_code
_entity_poly.pdbx_strand_id
1 'polypeptide(L)'
;MDRKSVAKSMLGGCTDLPIEAQLAEGGGAGRATIEARLTAEIERVNDALLTATPVVKKELILLVECLRAARQVVERSVSFRNARN
;
A
#
# COMPACT_ATOMS: atom_id res chain seq x y z
N MET A 1 18.88 25.79 14.62
CA MET A 1 18.79 24.74 13.58
C MET A 1 17.79 23.70 14.07
N ASP A 2 16.56 23.80 13.60
CA ASP A 2 15.44 22.93 13.95
C ASP A 2 15.68 21.48 13.52
N ARG A 3 15.76 20.55 14.47
CA ARG A 3 15.59 19.13 14.21
C ARG A 3 14.13 18.78 14.45
N LYS A 4 13.31 19.07 13.44
CA LYS A 4 11.90 18.66 13.41
C LYS A 4 11.87 17.14 13.38
N SER A 5 11.57 16.54 14.53
CA SER A 5 11.28 15.12 14.68
C SER A 5 10.19 14.76 13.69
N VAL A 6 10.54 14.02 12.64
CA VAL A 6 9.58 13.40 11.74
C VAL A 6 8.92 12.32 12.57
N ALA A 7 7.70 12.62 13.03
CA ALA A 7 6.81 11.66 13.64
C ALA A 7 6.66 10.48 12.69
N LYS A 8 7.37 9.40 12.99
CA LYS A 8 7.28 8.12 12.31
C LYS A 8 5.91 7.56 12.68
N SER A 9 4.90 7.90 11.89
CA SER A 9 3.58 7.28 11.97
C SER A 9 3.75 5.82 11.58
N MET A 10 4.05 4.99 12.58
CA MET A 10 4.18 3.55 12.46
C MET A 10 2.78 2.95 12.41
N LEU A 11 2.10 3.13 11.27
CA LEU A 11 0.99 2.27 10.88
C LEU A 11 1.56 0.86 10.63
N GLY A 12 1.59 0.05 11.69
CA GLY A 12 1.94 -1.37 11.66
C GLY A 12 3.43 -1.65 11.38
N GLY A 13 4.14 -2.22 12.34
CA GLY A 13 5.51 -2.68 12.16
C GLY A 13 5.65 -3.59 10.95
N CYS A 14 6.32 -3.12 9.90
CA CYS A 14 6.70 -3.92 8.75
C CYS A 14 7.98 -4.67 9.10
N THR A 15 7.85 -5.80 9.78
CA THR A 15 8.96 -6.76 9.99
C THR A 15 9.15 -7.69 8.79
N ASP A 16 8.33 -7.55 7.75
CA ASP A 16 8.42 -8.36 6.54
C ASP A 16 9.62 -7.95 5.66
N LEU A 17 10.02 -8.87 4.77
CA LEU A 17 11.01 -8.64 3.72
C LEU A 17 10.80 -7.27 3.05
N PRO A 18 11.87 -6.59 2.61
CA PRO A 18 11.75 -5.38 1.80
C PRO A 18 10.77 -5.60 0.64
N ILE A 19 9.96 -4.60 0.34
CA ILE A 19 8.89 -4.73 -0.66
C ILE A 19 9.44 -5.20 -2.02
N GLU A 20 10.66 -4.77 -2.37
CA GLU A 20 11.38 -5.19 -3.57
C GLU A 20 11.67 -6.69 -3.58
N ALA A 21 12.02 -7.27 -2.42
CA ALA A 21 12.31 -8.69 -2.29
C ALA A 21 11.03 -9.54 -2.38
N GLN A 22 9.91 -9.06 -1.81
CA GLN A 22 8.60 -9.71 -1.94
C GLN A 22 8.08 -9.65 -3.40
N LEU A 23 8.29 -8.52 -4.08
CA LEU A 23 7.93 -8.38 -5.50
C LEU A 23 8.80 -9.27 -6.41
N ALA A 24 10.07 -9.45 -6.06
CA ALA A 24 11.02 -10.28 -6.80
C ALA A 24 10.82 -11.79 -6.59
N GLU A 25 10.01 -12.21 -5.61
CA GLU A 25 9.81 -13.62 -5.29
C GLU A 25 9.29 -14.43 -6.49
N GLY A 26 9.95 -15.56 -6.74
CA GLY A 26 9.51 -16.55 -7.72
C GLY A 26 8.13 -17.10 -7.35
N GLY A 27 7.30 -17.42 -8.35
CA GLY A 27 5.96 -17.95 -8.09
C GLY A 27 4.90 -16.92 -7.66
N GLY A 28 5.28 -15.70 -7.28
CA GLY A 28 4.34 -14.59 -7.07
C GLY A 28 3.65 -14.55 -5.70
N ALA A 29 4.08 -15.36 -4.73
CA ALA A 29 3.53 -15.37 -3.38
C ALA A 29 3.66 -13.99 -2.69
N GLY A 30 4.84 -13.36 -2.74
CA GLY A 30 5.03 -12.03 -2.17
C GLY A 30 4.17 -10.94 -2.81
N ARG A 31 3.87 -11.03 -4.11
CA ARG A 31 2.90 -10.13 -4.77
C ARG A 31 1.48 -10.33 -4.24
N ALA A 32 1.03 -11.58 -4.12
CA ALA A 32 -0.27 -11.89 -3.57
C ALA A 32 -0.40 -11.40 -2.12
N THR A 33 0.66 -11.53 -1.31
CA THR A 33 0.72 -10.97 0.05
C THR A 33 0.59 -9.44 0.05
N ILE A 34 1.32 -8.75 -0.82
CA ILE A 34 1.22 -7.28 -0.94
C ILE A 34 -0.18 -6.86 -1.39
N GLU A 35 -0.78 -7.55 -2.38
CA GLU A 35 -2.14 -7.28 -2.87
C GLU A 35 -3.20 -7.49 -1.77
N ALA A 36 -3.07 -8.55 -0.98
CA ALA A 36 -3.95 -8.82 0.16
C ALA A 36 -3.83 -7.71 1.22
N ARG A 37 -2.60 -7.28 1.54
CA ARG A 37 -2.35 -6.18 2.48
C ARG A 37 -2.95 -4.86 1.98
N LEU A 38 -2.74 -4.52 0.71
CA LEU A 38 -3.31 -3.30 0.11
C LEU A 38 -4.85 -3.35 0.11
N THR A 39 -5.44 -4.51 -0.17
CA THR A 39 -6.89 -4.70 -0.11
C THR A 39 -7.44 -4.49 1.29
N ALA A 40 -6.79 -5.09 2.30
CA ALA A 40 -7.19 -4.91 3.69
C ALA A 40 -7.06 -3.45 4.17
N GLU A 41 -6.07 -2.69 3.69
CA GLU A 41 -5.99 -1.26 4.00
C GLU A 41 -7.05 -0.43 3.29
N ILE A 42 -7.39 -0.75 2.04
CA ILE A 42 -8.49 -0.09 1.33
C ILE A 42 -9.80 -0.28 2.11
N GLU A 43 -10.07 -1.49 2.60
CA GLU A 43 -11.24 -1.79 3.44
C GLU A 43 -11.23 -0.96 4.72
N ARG A 44 -10.13 -0.94 5.47
CA ARG A 44 -10.00 -0.13 6.70
C ARG A 44 -10.23 1.37 6.45
N VAL A 45 -9.70 1.92 5.36
CA VAL A 45 -9.89 3.35 5.04
C VAL A 45 -11.34 3.61 4.59
N ASN A 46 -11.97 2.69 3.87
CA ASN A 46 -13.39 2.80 3.52
C ASN A 46 -14.29 2.76 4.76
N ASP A 47 -13.99 1.90 5.74
CA ASP A 47 -14.73 1.87 7.01
C ASP A 47 -14.56 3.19 7.77
N ALA A 48 -13.33 3.74 7.83
CA ALA A 48 -13.07 5.02 8.45
C ALA A 48 -13.81 6.18 7.75
N LEU A 49 -13.95 6.12 6.42
CA LEU A 49 -14.68 7.11 5.62
C LEU A 49 -16.17 7.25 6.03
N LEU A 50 -16.80 6.16 6.51
CA LEU A 50 -18.19 6.17 6.96
C LEU A 50 -18.40 7.11 8.16
N THR A 51 -17.41 7.18 9.05
CA THR A 51 -17.47 7.98 10.28
C THR A 51 -16.67 9.28 10.22
N ALA A 52 -15.96 9.52 9.10
CA ALA A 52 -15.07 10.66 8.94
C ALA A 52 -15.82 12.00 8.93
N THR A 53 -15.19 13.03 9.53
CA THR A 53 -15.69 14.40 9.42
C THR A 53 -15.51 14.92 7.99
N PRO A 54 -16.36 15.86 7.53
CA PRO A 54 -16.27 16.39 6.16
C PRO A 54 -14.89 16.95 5.79
N VAL A 55 -14.14 17.45 6.77
CA VAL A 55 -12.81 18.04 6.59
C VAL A 55 -11.80 17.00 6.12
N VAL A 56 -11.81 15.80 6.70
CA VAL A 56 -10.83 14.75 6.39
C VAL A 56 -11.30 13.77 5.30
N LYS A 57 -12.59 13.80 4.91
CA LYS A 57 -13.14 12.91 3.87
C LYS A 57 -12.38 13.00 2.55
N LYS A 58 -11.99 14.20 2.13
CA LYS A 58 -11.24 14.39 0.86
C LYS A 58 -9.88 13.71 0.90
N GLU A 59 -9.19 13.81 2.04
CA GLU A 59 -7.86 13.20 2.24
C GLU A 59 -7.95 11.67 2.28
N LEU A 60 -8.98 11.14 2.95
CA LEU A 60 -9.22 9.70 2.98
C LEU A 60 -9.61 9.14 1.60
N ILE A 61 -10.42 9.87 0.82
CA ILE A 61 -10.71 9.48 -0.58
C ILE A 61 -9.42 9.44 -1.40
N LEU A 62 -8.58 10.48 -1.30
CA LEU A 62 -7.29 10.49 -2.01
C LEU A 62 -6.41 9.30 -1.60
N LEU A 63 -6.38 8.97 -0.31
CA LEU A 63 -5.63 7.81 0.19
C LEU A 63 -6.15 6.50 -0.40
N VAL A 64 -7.47 6.29 -0.48
CA VAL A 64 -8.06 5.11 -1.14
C VAL A 64 -7.61 5.02 -2.59
N GLU A 65 -7.62 6.12 -3.33
CA GLU A 65 -7.20 6.13 -4.73
C GLU A 65 -5.69 5.84 -4.88
N CYS A 66 -4.84 6.38 -4.00
CA CYS A 66 -3.42 6.04 -3.96
C CYS A 66 -3.19 4.55 -3.68
N LEU A 67 -3.94 3.96 -2.74
CA LEU A 67 -3.84 2.52 -2.43
C LEU A 67 -4.30 1.64 -3.60
N ARG A 68 -5.38 2.05 -4.30
CA ARG A 68 -5.86 1.37 -5.52
C ARG A 68 -4.82 1.42 -6.63
N ALA A 69 -4.22 2.59 -6.86
CA ALA A 69 -3.15 2.75 -7.84
C ALA A 69 -1.94 1.87 -7.49
N ALA A 70 -1.52 1.84 -6.23
CA ALA A 70 -0.44 0.97 -5.77
C ALA A 70 -0.76 -0.52 -6.00
N ARG A 71 -1.99 -0.96 -5.71
CA ARG A 71 -2.41 -2.35 -5.95
C ARG A 71 -2.33 -2.72 -7.43
N GLN A 72 -2.76 -1.81 -8.31
CA GLN A 72 -2.70 -2.04 -9.75
C GLN A 72 -1.27 -2.09 -10.28
N VAL A 73 -0.33 -1.35 -9.69
CA VAL A 73 1.10 -1.46 -10.01
C VAL A 73 1.65 -2.83 -9.61
N VAL A 74 1.28 -3.34 -8.44
CA VAL A 74 1.70 -4.67 -7.96
C VAL A 74 1.16 -5.78 -8.87
N GLU A 75 -0.14 -5.72 -9.20
CA GLU A 75 -0.78 -6.67 -10.11
C GLU A 75 -0.08 -6.71 -11.49
N ARG A 76 0.26 -5.53 -12.03
CA ARG A 76 0.94 -5.40 -13.33
C ARG A 76 2.45 -5.69 -13.28
N SER A 77 3.05 -5.80 -12.11
CA SER A 77 4.48 -6.13 -11.95
C SER A 77 4.86 -7.48 -12.59
N VAL A 78 3.88 -8.39 -12.75
CA VAL A 78 4.01 -9.67 -13.46
C VAL A 78 4.38 -9.48 -14.93
N SER A 79 3.75 -8.51 -15.60
CA SER A 79 3.94 -8.25 -17.03
C SER A 79 5.36 -7.75 -17.35
N PHE A 80 5.96 -6.96 -16.44
CA PHE A 80 7.35 -6.50 -16.61
C PHE A 80 8.37 -7.63 -16.46
N ARG A 81 8.07 -8.64 -15.64
CA ARG A 81 8.95 -9.80 -15.47
C ARG A 81 8.93 -10.69 -16.71
N ASN A 82 7.78 -10.80 -17.38
CA ASN A 82 7.64 -11.58 -18.61
C ASN A 82 8.19 -10.87 -19.86
N ALA A 83 8.25 -9.54 -19.87
CA ALA A 83 8.77 -8.74 -21.00
C ALA A 83 10.31 -8.68 -21.10
N ARG A 84 11.03 -9.30 -20.16
CA ARG A 84 12.50 -9.33 -20.10
C ARG A 84 13.10 -10.64 -20.63
N ASN A 85 12.27 -11.51 -21.21
CA ASN A 85 12.65 -12.74 -21.90
C ASN A 85 12.62 -12.54 -23.41
#